data_AF-A0A971ELU8-F1
#
_entry.id   AF-A0A971ELU8-F1
#
_cell.length_a   1.000
_cell.length_b   1.000
_cell.length_c   1.000
_cell.angle_alpha   90.00
_cell.angle_beta   90.00
_cell.angle_gamma   90.00
#
_symmetry.space_group_name_H-M   'P 1'
#
loop_
_entity.id
_entity.type
_entity.pdbx_description
1 polymer ?
#
loop_
_entity_poly.entity_id
_entity_poly.type
_entity_poly.pdbx_seq_one_letter_code
_entity_poly.pdbx_strand_id
1 'polypeptide(L)'
;MIKYREDSEIDYIRLIDMISQCGRDDMSTDYKELYKTVNNSMRVVTAWDFDYMIGFANIVKAPECDKEVKHILVDKEYSGLGIEEKLEDMLAIG
;
A
#
# COMPACT_ATOMS: atom_id res chain seq x y z
N MET A 1 5.65 18.04 -0.07
CA MET A 1 4.88 17.96 -1.34
C MET A 1 4.77 16.50 -1.67
N ILE A 2 3.55 15.98 -1.79
CA ILE A 2 3.34 14.54 -1.92
C ILE A 2 3.70 14.07 -3.33
N LYS A 3 4.56 13.07 -3.41
CA LYS A 3 4.94 12.38 -4.65
C LYS A 3 4.33 10.98 -4.68
N TYR A 4 3.88 10.56 -5.84
CA TYR A 4 3.33 9.21 -6.04
C TYR A 4 4.23 8.43 -6.99
N ARG A 5 4.42 7.14 -6.71
CA ARG A 5 5.30 6.25 -7.48
C ARG A 5 4.58 4.94 -7.78
N GLU A 6 4.91 4.31 -8.91
CA GLU A 6 4.41 2.98 -9.32
C GLU A 6 5.49 1.90 -9.23
N ASP A 7 6.63 2.24 -8.64
CA ASP A 7 7.77 1.34 -8.49
C ASP A 7 7.70 0.55 -7.18
N SER A 8 8.51 -0.51 -7.12
CA SER A 8 8.62 -1.43 -5.99
C SER A 8 9.52 -0.90 -4.86
N GLU A 9 9.86 0.39 -4.87
CA GLU A 9 10.52 1.00 -3.72
C GLU A 9 9.52 1.08 -2.57
N ILE A 10 9.59 0.08 -1.68
CA ILE A 10 8.75 0.00 -0.49
C ILE A 10 9.62 0.19 0.75
N ASP A 11 9.25 1.16 1.57
CA ASP A 11 9.72 1.22 2.94
C ASP A 11 8.90 0.25 3.80
N TYR A 12 9.41 -0.96 4.00
CA TYR A 12 8.72 -2.01 4.75
C TYR A 12 8.54 -1.67 6.23
N ILE A 13 9.42 -0.85 6.82
CA ILE A 13 9.25 -0.41 8.21
C ILE A 13 8.00 0.46 8.30
N ARG A 14 7.87 1.41 7.37
CA ARG A 14 6.68 2.28 7.28
C ARG A 14 5.41 1.52 6.94
N LEU A 15 5.49 0.52 6.06
CA LEU A 15 4.33 -0.31 5.74
C LEU A 15 3.81 -1.05 6.99
N ILE A 16 4.72 -1.66 7.77
CA ILE A 16 4.38 -2.36 9.02
C ILE A 16 3.75 -1.39 10.04
N ASP A 17 4.31 -0.19 10.17
CA ASP A 17 3.77 0.83 11.06
C ASP A 17 2.34 1.24 10.64
N MET A 18 2.10 1.51 9.35
CA MET A 18 0.77 1.86 8.85
C MET A 18 -0.25 0.73 9.04
N ILE A 19 0.12 -0.52 8.75
CA ILE A 19 -0.75 -1.70 8.99
C ILE A 19 -1.17 -1.76 10.46
N SER A 20 -0.21 -1.56 11.36
CA SER A 20 -0.42 -1.59 12.81
C SER A 20 -1.30 -0.43 13.29
N GLN A 21 -1.11 0.78 12.74
CA GLN A 21 -1.91 1.96 13.08
C GLN A 21 -3.36 1.86 12.59
N CYS A 22 -3.57 1.28 11.40
CA CYS A 22 -4.89 1.13 10.79
C CYS A 22 -5.67 -0.09 11.33
N GLY A 23 -5.04 -0.97 12.12
CA GLY A 23 -5.69 -2.16 12.69
C GLY A 23 -6.09 -3.19 11.63
N ARG A 24 -5.23 -3.39 10.62
CA ARG A 24 -5.52 -4.24 9.46
C ARG A 24 -5.17 -5.70 9.73
N ASP A 25 -6.12 -6.42 10.34
CA ASP A 25 -5.98 -7.86 10.64
C ASP A 25 -5.89 -8.75 9.38
N ASP A 26 -6.29 -8.22 8.22
CA ASP A 26 -6.19 -8.87 6.91
C ASP A 26 -4.78 -8.83 6.31
N MET A 27 -3.84 -8.10 6.93
CA MET A 27 -2.47 -7.95 6.44
C MET A 27 -1.45 -8.42 7.49
N SER A 28 -0.45 -9.20 7.06
CA SER A 28 0.64 -9.63 7.92
C SER A 28 1.57 -8.45 8.25
N THR A 29 2.13 -8.41 9.46
CA THR A 29 3.25 -7.52 9.83
C THR A 29 4.61 -8.23 9.77
N ASP A 30 4.64 -9.53 9.43
CA ASP A 30 5.89 -10.25 9.18
C ASP A 30 6.51 -9.77 7.86
N TYR A 31 7.79 -9.36 7.94
CA TYR A 31 8.52 -8.83 6.79
C TYR A 31 8.56 -9.79 5.60
N LYS A 32 8.75 -11.10 5.81
CA LYS A 32 8.88 -12.05 4.70
C LYS A 32 7.55 -12.23 3.99
N GLU A 33 6.46 -12.30 4.74
CA GLU A 33 5.12 -12.39 4.17
C GLU A 33 4.73 -11.09 3.44
N LEU A 34 5.03 -9.92 4.00
CA LEU A 34 4.81 -8.65 3.32
C LEU A 34 5.62 -8.52 2.03
N TYR A 35 6.90 -8.89 2.06
CA TYR A 35 7.76 -8.89 0.88
C TYR A 35 7.20 -9.78 -0.23
N LYS A 36 6.70 -10.97 0.11
CA LYS A 36 6.01 -11.85 -0.85
C LYS A 36 4.73 -11.20 -1.39
N THR A 37 3.90 -10.62 -0.53
CA THR A 37 2.66 -9.96 -0.93
C THR A 37 2.92 -8.82 -1.90
N VAL A 38 3.87 -7.94 -1.59
CA VAL A 38 4.28 -6.83 -2.48
C VAL A 38 4.79 -7.36 -3.82
N ASN A 39 5.69 -8.35 -3.82
CA ASN A 39 6.24 -8.90 -5.06
C ASN A 39 5.23 -9.67 -5.92
N ASN A 40 4.24 -10.29 -5.29
CA ASN A 40 3.16 -10.98 -5.99
C ASN A 40 1.99 -10.06 -6.33
N SER A 41 2.09 -8.78 -6.00
CA SER A 41 1.08 -7.80 -6.37
C SER A 41 1.11 -7.58 -7.87
N MET A 42 -0.07 -7.55 -8.48
CA MET A 42 -0.25 -7.18 -9.89
C MET A 42 0.16 -5.73 -10.13
N ARG A 43 -0.05 -4.88 -9.12
CA ARG A 43 0.33 -3.49 -9.13
C ARG A 43 0.59 -3.00 -7.71
N VAL A 44 1.56 -2.11 -7.57
CA VAL A 44 1.86 -1.41 -6.33
C VAL A 44 2.05 0.07 -6.65
N VAL A 45 1.48 0.93 -5.81
CA VAL A 45 1.68 2.37 -5.85
C VAL A 45 1.91 2.89 -4.45
N THR A 46 2.76 3.91 -4.31
CA THR A 46 3.12 4.49 -3.01
C THR A 46 3.03 6.00 -3.03
N ALA A 47 2.71 6.59 -1.87
CA ALA A 47 2.72 8.03 -1.64
C ALA A 47 3.85 8.40 -0.69
N TRP A 48 4.54 9.50 -0.99
CA TRP A 48 5.75 9.94 -0.29
C TRP A 48 5.70 11.42 0.05
N ASP A 49 6.03 11.77 1.28
CA ASP A 49 6.42 13.14 1.64
C ASP A 49 7.93 13.16 1.86
N PHE A 50 8.65 13.72 0.88
CA PHE A 50 10.11 13.58 0.78
C PHE A 50 10.54 12.10 0.75
N ASP A 51 11.27 11.64 1.77
CA ASP A 51 11.76 10.27 1.93
C ASP A 51 10.90 9.44 2.89
N TYR A 52 9.78 9.99 3.36
CA TYR A 52 8.84 9.32 4.23
C TYR A 52 7.71 8.71 3.39
N MET A 53 7.59 7.39 3.40
CA MET A 53 6.44 6.72 2.77
C MET A 53 5.20 6.91 3.65
N ILE A 54 4.24 7.69 3.15
CA ILE A 54 3.01 8.08 3.86
C ILE A 54 1.77 7.32 3.37
N GLY A 55 1.90 6.51 2.33
CA GLY A 55 0.80 5.73 1.80
C GLY A 55 1.25 4.59 0.90
N PHE A 56 0.46 3.53 0.90
CA PHE A 56 0.70 2.30 0.17
C PHE A 56 -0.62 1.80 -0.41
N ALA A 57 -0.60 1.39 -1.67
CA ALA A 57 -1.71 0.66 -2.24
C ALA A 57 -1.24 -0.42 -3.21
N ASN A 58 -1.91 -1.57 -3.20
CA ASN A 58 -1.61 -2.66 -4.12
C ASN A 58 -2.85 -3.43 -4.54
N ILE A 59 -2.70 -4.17 -5.63
CA ILE A 59 -3.67 -5.17 -6.10
C ILE A 59 -3.00 -6.53 -6.03
N VAL A 60 -3.61 -7.46 -5.29
CA VAL A 60 -3.17 -8.86 -5.23
C VAL A 60 -4.27 -9.76 -5.76
N LYS A 61 -3.89 -10.88 -6.39
CA LYS A 61 -4.85 -11.88 -6.84
C LYS A 61 -5.01 -12.94 -5.76
N ALA A 62 -6.22 -13.11 -5.24
CA ALA A 62 -6.55 -14.14 -4.26
C ALA A 62 -6.37 -15.53 -4.89
N PRO A 63 -5.49 -16.39 -4.35
CA PRO A 63 -5.17 -17.69 -4.94
C PRO A 63 -6.39 -18.60 -5.12
N GLU A 64 -7.34 -18.53 -4.19
CA GLU A 64 -8.48 -19.45 -4.11
C GLU A 64 -9.67 -19.11 -5.02
N CYS A 65 -9.79 -17.89 -5.54
CA CYS A 65 -11.02 -17.46 -6.20
C CYS A 65 -10.85 -16.51 -7.39
N ASP A 66 -9.62 -16.34 -7.90
CA ASP A 66 -9.28 -15.42 -8.99
C ASP A 66 -9.75 -13.96 -8.78
N LYS A 67 -10.15 -13.60 -7.55
CA LYS A 67 -10.59 -12.24 -7.21
C LYS A 67 -9.39 -11.34 -6.96
N GLU A 68 -9.49 -10.12 -7.43
CA GLU A 68 -8.55 -9.06 -7.08
C GLU A 68 -8.92 -8.47 -5.73
N VAL A 69 -7.95 -8.44 -4.82
CA VAL A 69 -8.05 -7.76 -3.53
C VAL A 69 -7.21 -6.50 -3.60
N LYS A 70 -7.81 -5.37 -3.25
CA LYS A 70 -7.13 -4.08 -3.17
C LYS A 70 -6.83 -3.77 -1.72
N HIS A 71 -5.58 -3.44 -1.41
CA HIS A 71 -5.25 -2.82 -0.14
C HIS A 71 -4.84 -1.37 -0.38
N ILE A 72 -5.39 -0.47 0.42
CA ILE A 72 -5.01 0.95 0.48
C ILE A 72 -4.75 1.26 1.95
N LEU A 73 -3.63 1.91 2.23
CA LEU A 73 -3.17 2.33 3.55
C LEU A 73 -2.61 3.74 3.42
N VAL A 74 -2.97 4.60 4.36
CA VAL A 74 -2.39 5.94 4.50
C VAL A 74 -2.02 6.14 5.96
N ASP A 75 -0.87 6.74 6.19
CA ASP A 75 -0.41 7.11 7.53
C ASP A 75 -1.49 7.97 8.19
N LYS A 76 -1.83 7.65 9.44
CA LYS A 76 -2.92 8.30 10.17
C LYS A 76 -2.72 9.81 10.31
N GLU A 77 -1.47 10.28 10.36
CA GLU A 77 -1.15 11.71 10.43
C GLU A 77 -1.49 12.45 9.12
N TYR A 78 -1.62 11.71 8.02
CA TYR A 78 -1.92 12.22 6.68
C TYR A 78 -3.35 11.90 6.22
N SER A 79 -4.19 11.36 7.10
CA SER A 79 -5.60 11.08 6.81
C SER A 79 -6.40 12.34 6.46
N GLY A 80 -7.34 12.22 5.53
CA GLY A 80 -8.22 13.32 5.11
C GLY A 80 -7.59 14.34 4.15
N LEU A 81 -6.39 14.05 3.61
CA LEU A 81 -5.69 14.90 2.65
C LEU A 81 -5.92 14.50 1.18
N GLY A 82 -6.83 13.57 0.90
CA GLY A 82 -7.13 13.10 -0.46
C GLY A 82 -6.15 12.05 -1.00
N ILE A 83 -5.30 11.47 -0.14
CA ILE A 83 -4.23 10.54 -0.55
C ILE A 83 -4.81 9.16 -0.89
N GLU A 84 -5.80 8.70 -0.13
CA GLU A 84 -6.47 7.41 -0.35
C GLU A 84 -7.13 7.39 -1.74
N GLU A 85 -7.88 8.43 -2.06
CA GLU A 85 -8.55 8.61 -3.35
C GLU A 85 -7.53 8.68 -4.49
N LYS A 86 -6.40 9.37 -4.27
CA LYS A 86 -5.36 9.47 -5.28
C LYS A 86 -4.66 8.13 -5.55
N LEU A 87 -4.41 7.34 -4.51
CA LEU A 87 -3.87 5.99 -4.64
C LEU A 87 -4.86 5.06 -5.34
N GLU A 88 -6.16 5.19 -5.04
CA GLU A 88 -7.22 4.43 -5.71
C GLU A 88 -7.30 4.76 -7.21
N ASP A 89 -7.31 6.04 -7.55
CA ASP A 89 -7.26 6.52 -8.95
C ASP A 89 -6.06 5.94 -9.68
N MET A 90 -4.89 5.97 -9.04
CA MET A 90 -3.68 5.40 -9.64
C MET A 90 -3.83 3.91 -9.88
N LEU A 91 -4.34 3.14 -8.93
CA LEU A 91 -4.59 1.71 -9.14
C LEU A 91 -5.58 1.41 -10.28
N ALA A 92 -6.53 2.31 -10.56
CA ALA A 92 -7.54 2.16 -11.61
C ALA A 92 -7.03 2.44 -13.04
N ILE A 93 -5.91 3.16 -13.20
CA ILE A 93 -5.33 3.48 -14.51
C ILE A 93 -4.50 2.27 -14.97
N GLY A 94 -5.12 1.21 -15.49
CA GLY A 94 -4.47 -0.02 -15.93
C GLY A 94 -5.08 -0.58 -17.20
#